data_AF-A0A1L9RG56-F1
#
_entry.id   AF-A0A1L9RG56-F1
#
_cell.length_a   1.000
_cell.length_b   1.000
_cell.length_c   1.000
_cell.angle_alpha   90.00
_cell.angle_beta   90.00
_cell.angle_gamma   90.00
#
_symmetry.space_group_name_H-M   'P 1'
#
loop_
_entity.id
_entity.type
_entity.pdbx_description
1 polymer ?
#
loop_
_entity_poly.entity_id
_entity_poly.type
_entity_poly.pdbx_seq_one_letter_code
_entity_poly.pdbx_strand_id
1 'polypeptide(L)'
;MVNSPISKLSPELLANIFEFLPPGTALLSCLLCCKKWHFLAQEILYRDIVLNSSSVANFVRRVPSTPSTDALVQSITLQVDPLQADADEDQNAIAYEGSRATQQLWRSLDKLAIRIQSMTRLSSLSIFRTPAPAFSSFWISQTSLAKIVDNLPETCTSLEIDTRDNDDGAKPGSVHLCLSIRRVLPRLHYLRLRLNRICPEICGGFDANESDIKDSYKPSKAPKLKECIINLTLRTPYPLCSGICGVSPPQPSVAVMVTALQSLVSTGSAPNLEQSRVLDLQGQEGADPASYPSFIRRDILSNTSRIVPIRDIGGFIKPSWLIRVPDSEGGDLVSHLWAIETVAEGRAWQETERGTRLAAPVMRKRGFTAYLPVETRERFVKRTNLTCMLWSNEKVAGMRLLENEERGVLETRSVREKIPNGWMHLENDGYVLPIE
;
A
#
# COMPACT_ATOMS: atom_id res chain seq x y z
N MET A 1 18.47 -43.96 -9.65
CA MET A 1 18.64 -42.56 -10.13
C MET A 1 20.10 -42.05 -10.13
N VAL A 2 21.12 -42.90 -9.94
CA VAL A 2 22.51 -42.42 -9.66
C VAL A 2 23.22 -41.80 -10.89
N ASN A 3 22.69 -41.94 -12.11
CA ASN A 3 23.35 -41.46 -13.34
C ASN A 3 22.53 -40.46 -14.18
N SER A 4 21.54 -39.77 -13.62
CA SER A 4 20.83 -38.73 -14.38
C SER A 4 21.75 -37.52 -14.64
N PRO A 5 21.77 -36.93 -15.84
CA PRO A 5 22.52 -35.70 -16.11
C PRO A 5 22.19 -34.57 -15.12
N ILE A 6 20.94 -34.52 -14.65
CA ILE A 6 20.47 -33.47 -13.73
C ILE A 6 21.10 -33.57 -12.34
N SER A 7 21.49 -34.77 -11.88
CA SER A 7 22.13 -34.93 -10.56
C SER A 7 23.57 -34.40 -10.53
N LYS A 8 24.18 -34.21 -11.70
CA LYS A 8 25.52 -33.63 -11.86
C LYS A 8 25.53 -32.10 -11.86
N LEU A 9 24.35 -31.44 -11.94
CA LEU A 9 24.27 -29.98 -11.86
C LEU A 9 24.70 -29.48 -10.48
N SER A 10 25.33 -28.30 -10.46
CA SER A 10 25.67 -27.63 -9.20
C SER A 10 24.40 -27.26 -8.43
N PRO A 11 24.46 -27.13 -7.08
CA PRO A 11 23.32 -26.70 -6.28
C PRO A 11 22.71 -25.37 -6.76
N GLU A 12 23.54 -24.42 -7.20
CA GLU A 12 23.13 -23.09 -7.65
C GLU A 12 22.33 -23.17 -8.95
N LEU A 13 22.78 -23.98 -9.91
CA LEU A 13 22.04 -24.19 -11.16
C LEU A 13 20.71 -24.90 -10.92
N LEU A 14 20.67 -25.88 -10.00
CA LEU A 14 19.42 -26.55 -9.62
C LEU A 14 18.45 -25.61 -8.92
N ALA A 15 18.94 -24.78 -8.00
CA ALA A 15 18.13 -23.76 -7.33
C ALA A 15 17.53 -22.80 -8.36
N ASN A 16 18.35 -22.30 -9.30
CA ASN A 16 17.85 -21.43 -10.39
C ASN A 16 16.76 -22.12 -11.21
N ILE A 17 16.92 -23.41 -11.57
CA ILE A 17 15.87 -24.18 -12.26
C ILE A 17 14.59 -24.23 -11.43
N PHE A 18 14.70 -24.49 -10.13
CA PHE A 18 13.56 -24.57 -9.23
C PHE A 18 12.83 -23.23 -9.07
N GLU A 19 13.53 -22.10 -9.19
CA GLU A 19 12.89 -20.78 -9.16
C GLU A 19 11.95 -20.56 -10.36
N PHE A 20 12.26 -21.15 -11.52
CA PHE A 20 11.40 -21.09 -12.71
C PHE A 20 10.21 -22.05 -12.65
N LEU A 21 10.19 -23.00 -11.70
CA LEU A 21 9.04 -23.88 -11.54
C LEU A 21 7.83 -23.09 -11.02
N PRO A 22 6.62 -23.38 -11.53
CA PRO A 22 5.41 -22.79 -10.97
C PRO A 22 5.30 -23.19 -9.49
N PRO A 23 4.96 -22.24 -8.60
CA PRO A 23 4.72 -22.58 -7.21
C PRO A 23 3.58 -23.61 -7.11
N GLY A 24 3.74 -24.58 -6.21
CA GLY A 24 2.77 -25.67 -6.03
C GLY A 24 3.35 -27.04 -6.35
N THR A 25 2.62 -27.83 -7.15
CA THR A 25 2.84 -29.28 -7.30
C THR A 25 4.24 -29.64 -7.78
N ALA A 26 4.81 -28.90 -8.75
CA ALA A 26 6.14 -29.18 -9.28
C ALA A 26 7.25 -29.01 -8.24
N LEU A 27 7.23 -27.90 -7.48
CA LEU A 27 8.21 -27.66 -6.41
C LEU A 27 8.01 -28.65 -5.25
N LEU A 28 6.77 -28.97 -4.92
CA LEU A 28 6.46 -30.00 -3.91
C LEU A 28 6.95 -31.40 -4.34
N SER A 29 6.84 -31.75 -5.63
CA SER A 29 7.41 -32.99 -6.15
C SER A 29 8.94 -33.02 -6.01
N CYS A 30 9.62 -31.87 -6.18
CA CYS A 30 11.07 -31.78 -5.98
C CYS A 30 11.50 -32.13 -4.56
N LEU A 31 10.67 -31.80 -3.55
CA LEU A 31 10.91 -32.17 -2.15
C LEU A 31 10.95 -33.69 -1.92
N LEU A 32 10.29 -34.46 -2.78
CA LEU A 32 10.16 -35.91 -2.67
C LEU A 32 11.22 -36.67 -3.49
N CYS A 33 12.02 -35.99 -4.31
CA CYS A 33 12.97 -36.65 -5.22
C CYS A 33 14.21 -37.21 -4.51
N CYS A 34 14.98 -36.37 -3.81
CA CYS A 34 16.17 -36.77 -3.05
C CYS A 34 16.54 -35.71 -2.01
N LYS A 35 17.47 -36.02 -1.08
CA LYS A 35 17.89 -35.09 -0.01
C LYS A 35 18.42 -33.75 -0.54
N LYS A 36 19.21 -33.76 -1.62
CA LYS A 36 19.75 -32.54 -2.24
C LYS A 36 18.63 -31.65 -2.77
N TRP A 37 17.67 -32.25 -3.49
CA TRP A 37 16.53 -31.52 -4.05
C TRP A 37 15.60 -31.03 -2.94
N HIS A 38 15.40 -31.84 -1.90
CA HIS A 38 14.63 -31.47 -0.73
C HIS A 38 15.15 -30.17 -0.11
N PHE A 39 16.45 -30.08 0.19
CA PHE A 39 17.04 -28.88 0.79
C PHE A 39 16.86 -27.63 -0.09
N LEU A 40 17.17 -27.74 -1.40
CA LEU A 40 17.08 -26.61 -2.33
C LEU A 40 15.63 -26.16 -2.58
N ALA A 41 14.73 -27.11 -2.79
CA ALA A 41 13.30 -26.80 -2.99
C ALA A 41 12.67 -26.26 -1.71
N GLN A 42 13.10 -26.72 -0.54
CA GLN A 42 12.63 -26.20 0.75
C GLN A 42 13.06 -24.74 0.94
N GLU A 43 14.30 -24.39 0.64
CA GLU A 43 14.75 -22.99 0.72
C GLU A 43 13.90 -22.08 -0.18
N ILE A 44 13.62 -22.49 -1.42
CA ILE A 44 12.80 -21.70 -2.35
C ILE A 44 11.34 -21.61 -1.88
N LEU A 45 10.77 -22.72 -1.39
CA LEU A 45 9.37 -22.78 -0.94
C LEU A 45 9.11 -21.87 0.27
N TYR A 46 10.04 -21.81 1.22
CA TYR A 46 9.86 -21.03 2.46
C TYR A 46 10.44 -19.62 2.38
N ARG A 47 11.21 -19.28 1.33
CA ARG A 47 11.84 -17.97 1.21
C ARG A 47 10.84 -16.82 1.23
N ASP A 48 9.79 -16.91 0.41
CA ASP A 48 8.83 -15.84 0.20
C ASP A 48 7.42 -16.38 0.45
N ILE A 49 6.91 -16.16 1.67
CA ILE A 49 5.65 -16.75 2.11
C ILE A 49 4.51 -15.77 1.81
N VAL A 50 3.55 -16.24 1.02
CA VAL A 50 2.29 -15.52 0.77
C VAL A 50 1.16 -16.20 1.53
N LEU A 51 0.54 -15.45 2.43
CA LEU A 51 -0.57 -15.86 3.28
C LEU A 51 -1.81 -15.04 2.95
N ASN A 52 -2.97 -15.59 3.25
CA ASN A 52 -4.23 -14.86 3.28
C ASN A 52 -5.00 -15.13 4.59
N SER A 53 -6.17 -14.50 4.74
CA SER A 53 -7.01 -14.65 5.95
C SER A 53 -7.31 -16.12 6.30
N SER A 54 -7.42 -17.00 5.30
CA SER A 54 -7.69 -18.44 5.52
C SER A 54 -6.42 -19.26 5.76
N SER A 55 -5.31 -18.93 5.10
CA SER A 55 -4.09 -19.74 5.14
C SER A 55 -3.17 -19.40 6.31
N VAL A 56 -3.27 -18.20 6.88
CA VAL A 56 -2.48 -17.80 8.07
C VAL A 56 -2.71 -18.74 9.25
N ALA A 57 -3.96 -19.17 9.49
CA ALA A 57 -4.29 -20.11 10.55
C ALA A 57 -3.61 -21.48 10.34
N ASN A 58 -3.56 -21.95 9.10
CA ASN A 58 -2.89 -23.20 8.75
C ASN A 58 -1.37 -23.06 8.86
N PHE A 59 -0.81 -21.93 8.44
CA PHE A 59 0.61 -21.64 8.55
C PHE A 59 1.07 -21.69 10.01
N VAL A 60 0.40 -20.98 10.91
CA VAL A 60 0.80 -20.93 12.32
C VAL A 60 0.49 -22.22 13.10
N ARG A 61 -0.44 -23.06 12.63
CA ARG A 61 -0.82 -24.31 13.33
C ARG A 61 -0.12 -25.57 12.80
N ARG A 62 0.00 -25.70 11.48
CA ARG A 62 0.35 -26.97 10.82
C ARG A 62 1.78 -27.01 10.34
N VAL A 63 2.36 -25.86 9.97
CA VAL A 63 3.76 -25.81 9.55
C VAL A 63 4.61 -25.80 10.82
N PRO A 64 5.43 -26.82 11.08
CA PRO A 64 6.28 -26.85 12.26
C PRO A 64 7.11 -25.57 12.33
N SER A 65 7.05 -24.88 13.47
CA SER A 65 7.99 -23.81 13.77
C SER A 65 9.26 -24.49 14.26
N THR A 66 10.20 -24.69 13.35
CA THR A 66 11.55 -25.15 13.67
C THR A 66 12.52 -24.03 13.35
N PRO A 67 13.60 -23.86 14.14
CA PRO A 67 14.63 -22.87 13.84
C PRO A 67 15.17 -22.99 12.40
N SER A 68 15.24 -24.23 11.88
CA SER A 68 15.69 -24.48 10.49
C SER A 68 14.73 -23.96 9.43
N THR A 69 13.41 -24.09 9.61
CA THR A 69 12.42 -23.68 8.60
C THR A 69 12.16 -22.18 8.69
N ASP A 70 11.99 -21.66 9.90
CA ASP A 70 11.73 -20.23 10.12
C ASP A 70 12.93 -19.37 9.69
N ALA A 71 14.16 -19.88 9.83
CA ALA A 71 15.35 -19.21 9.32
C ALA A 71 15.40 -19.12 7.78
N LEU A 72 14.61 -19.89 7.02
CA LEU A 72 14.57 -19.77 5.55
C LEU A 72 13.72 -18.57 5.10
N VAL A 73 12.81 -18.09 5.95
CA VAL A 73 11.85 -17.05 5.60
C VAL A 73 12.56 -15.72 5.45
N GLN A 74 12.48 -15.13 4.25
CA GLN A 74 13.03 -13.82 3.92
C GLN A 74 11.97 -12.75 3.69
N SER A 75 10.77 -13.15 3.27
CA SER A 75 9.63 -12.25 3.16
C SER A 75 8.32 -12.91 3.57
N ILE A 76 7.43 -12.12 4.17
CA ILE A 76 6.04 -12.47 4.40
C ILE A 76 5.15 -11.43 3.73
N THR A 77 4.19 -11.91 2.95
CA THR A 77 3.09 -11.12 2.43
C THR A 77 1.79 -11.70 2.96
N LEU A 78 1.04 -10.92 3.72
CA LEU A 78 -0.25 -11.30 4.27
C LEU A 78 -1.37 -10.47 3.60
N GLN A 79 -2.15 -11.15 2.77
CA GLN A 79 -3.33 -10.62 2.10
C GLN A 79 -4.55 -10.79 3.00
N VAL A 80 -5.02 -9.71 3.59
CA VAL A 80 -6.17 -9.77 4.48
C VAL A 80 -7.44 -9.57 3.68
N ASP A 81 -8.11 -10.69 3.37
CA ASP A 81 -9.39 -10.70 2.69
C ASP A 81 -10.54 -10.39 3.68
N PRO A 82 -11.57 -9.65 3.24
CA PRO A 82 -12.79 -9.46 4.03
C PRO A 82 -13.43 -10.81 4.36
N LEU A 83 -13.71 -11.02 5.64
CA LEU A 83 -14.41 -12.19 6.12
C LEU A 83 -15.89 -11.87 6.23
N GLN A 84 -16.74 -12.76 5.72
CA GLN A 84 -18.19 -12.66 5.92
C GLN A 84 -18.54 -13.16 7.31
N ALA A 85 -19.47 -12.49 7.97
CA ALA A 85 -20.07 -12.99 9.20
C ALA A 85 -21.09 -14.08 8.86
N ASP A 86 -21.24 -15.05 9.76
CA ASP A 86 -22.30 -16.05 9.62
C ASP A 86 -23.68 -15.38 9.82
N ALA A 87 -24.71 -15.92 9.17
CA ALA A 87 -26.05 -15.32 9.17
C ALA A 87 -26.74 -15.34 10.56
N ASP A 88 -26.26 -16.18 11.48
CA ASP A 88 -26.78 -16.36 12.84
C ASP A 88 -26.11 -15.44 13.88
N GLU A 89 -25.06 -14.71 13.50
CA GLU A 89 -24.32 -13.84 14.42
C GLU A 89 -25.04 -12.51 14.71
N ASP A 90 -25.03 -12.08 15.97
CA ASP A 90 -25.60 -10.79 16.39
C ASP A 90 -24.81 -9.63 15.76
N GLN A 91 -25.49 -8.82 14.93
CA GLN A 91 -24.90 -7.67 14.23
C GLN A 91 -24.29 -6.64 15.19
N ASN A 92 -24.88 -6.45 16.38
CA ASN A 92 -24.33 -5.55 17.38
C ASN A 92 -23.02 -6.11 17.93
N ALA A 93 -23.00 -7.40 18.29
CA ALA A 93 -21.77 -8.06 18.74
C ALA A 93 -20.68 -8.02 17.66
N ILE A 94 -21.04 -8.27 16.39
CA ILE A 94 -20.11 -8.17 15.26
C ILE A 94 -19.52 -6.77 15.17
N ALA A 95 -20.27 -5.70 15.38
CA ALA A 95 -19.77 -4.33 15.28
C ALA A 95 -18.74 -3.97 16.38
N TYR A 96 -18.86 -4.57 17.57
CA TYR A 96 -17.96 -4.28 18.68
C TYR A 96 -16.79 -5.26 18.81
N GLU A 97 -17.05 -6.55 18.59
CA GLU A 97 -16.14 -7.67 18.87
C GLU A 97 -15.64 -8.38 17.61
N GLY A 98 -16.21 -8.07 16.44
CA GLY A 98 -15.91 -8.75 15.18
C GLY A 98 -16.58 -10.12 15.11
N SER A 99 -16.80 -10.61 13.89
CA SER A 99 -17.36 -11.95 13.66
C SER A 99 -16.46 -13.06 14.19
N ARG A 100 -16.99 -14.30 14.35
CA ARG A 100 -16.16 -15.45 14.78
C ARG A 100 -14.94 -15.66 13.88
N ALA A 101 -15.13 -15.53 12.56
CA ALA A 101 -14.08 -15.62 11.57
C ALA A 101 -13.02 -14.51 11.77
N THR A 102 -13.47 -13.28 12.04
CA THR A 102 -12.59 -12.13 12.33
C THR A 102 -11.78 -12.35 13.60
N GLN A 103 -12.40 -12.83 14.68
CA GLN A 103 -11.70 -13.16 15.92
C GLN A 103 -10.69 -14.30 15.72
N GLN A 104 -11.01 -15.30 14.91
CA GLN A 104 -10.08 -16.38 14.56
C GLN A 104 -8.87 -15.86 13.77
N LEU A 105 -9.08 -14.91 12.87
CA LEU A 105 -7.99 -14.22 12.19
C LEU A 105 -7.10 -13.53 13.22
N TRP A 106 -7.64 -12.72 14.13
CA TRP A 106 -6.84 -12.02 15.15
C TRP A 106 -6.01 -12.98 16.01
N ARG A 107 -6.61 -14.09 16.47
CA ARG A 107 -5.85 -15.15 17.18
C ARG A 107 -4.73 -15.74 16.33
N SER A 108 -4.93 -15.83 15.02
CA SER A 108 -3.91 -16.32 14.09
C SER A 108 -2.80 -15.28 13.85
N LEU A 109 -3.14 -13.99 13.80
CA LEU A 109 -2.18 -12.88 13.74
C LEU A 109 -1.33 -12.80 15.01
N ASP A 110 -1.94 -12.99 16.18
CA ASP A 110 -1.22 -13.03 17.46
C ASP A 110 -0.21 -14.20 17.51
N LYS A 111 -0.59 -15.37 16.98
CA LYS A 111 0.33 -16.51 16.85
C LYS A 111 1.42 -16.26 15.80
N LEU A 112 1.08 -15.57 14.72
CA LEU A 112 2.05 -15.16 13.70
C LEU A 112 3.09 -14.21 14.30
N ALA A 113 2.68 -13.26 15.14
CA ALA A 113 3.59 -12.36 15.83
C ALA A 113 4.67 -13.11 16.62
N ILE A 114 4.27 -14.13 17.39
CA ILE A 114 5.22 -14.96 18.16
C ILE A 114 6.18 -15.70 17.22
N ARG A 115 5.66 -16.28 16.14
CA ARG A 115 6.49 -17.04 15.19
C ARG A 115 7.47 -16.15 14.42
N ILE A 116 7.09 -14.91 14.09
CA ILE A 116 7.95 -13.97 13.35
C ILE A 116 9.28 -13.72 14.08
N GLN A 117 9.28 -13.79 15.41
CA GLN A 117 10.49 -13.60 16.22
C GLN A 117 11.59 -14.62 15.90
N SER A 118 11.25 -15.86 15.48
CA SER A 118 12.23 -16.90 15.12
C SER A 118 12.76 -16.78 13.68
N MET A 119 12.17 -15.89 12.86
CA MET A 119 12.51 -15.77 11.44
C MET A 119 13.73 -14.88 11.24
N THR A 120 14.91 -15.39 11.59
CA THR A 120 16.16 -14.61 11.64
C THR A 120 16.58 -14.00 10.31
N ARG A 121 16.09 -14.49 9.16
CA ARG A 121 16.36 -13.94 7.82
C ARG A 121 15.22 -13.07 7.27
N LEU A 122 14.14 -12.84 8.03
CA LEU A 122 12.99 -12.05 7.57
C LEU A 122 13.42 -10.60 7.30
N SER A 123 13.40 -10.20 6.04
CA SER A 123 13.85 -8.89 5.58
C SER A 123 12.72 -7.95 5.20
N SER A 124 11.54 -8.49 4.89
CA SER A 124 10.37 -7.74 4.43
C SER A 124 9.07 -8.34 4.98
N LEU A 125 8.22 -7.49 5.53
CA LEU A 125 6.86 -7.83 5.91
C LEU A 125 5.90 -6.87 5.20
N SER A 126 4.89 -7.42 4.52
CA SER A 126 3.77 -6.69 3.96
C SER A 126 2.47 -7.28 4.48
N ILE A 127 1.63 -6.45 5.09
CA ILE A 127 0.26 -6.79 5.47
C ILE A 127 -0.65 -5.82 4.74
N PHE A 128 -1.50 -6.32 3.85
CA PHE A 128 -2.41 -5.45 3.11
C PHE A 128 -3.79 -6.06 2.92
N ARG A 129 -4.81 -5.22 2.90
CA ARG A 129 -6.19 -5.61 2.63
C ARG A 129 -6.46 -5.64 1.13
N THR A 130 -7.08 -6.71 0.66
CA THR A 130 -7.55 -6.81 -0.73
C THR A 130 -8.77 -5.90 -0.96
N PRO A 131 -8.99 -5.39 -2.19
CA PRO A 131 -10.18 -4.61 -2.49
C PRO A 131 -11.46 -5.37 -2.16
N ALA A 132 -12.39 -4.71 -1.48
CA ALA A 132 -13.60 -5.31 -0.94
C ALA A 132 -14.82 -4.43 -1.23
N PRO A 133 -16.05 -5.00 -1.20
CA PRO A 133 -17.26 -4.20 -1.15
C PRO A 133 -17.24 -3.23 0.03
N ALA A 134 -17.88 -2.07 -0.13
CA ALA A 134 -17.85 -0.96 0.85
C ALA A 134 -18.45 -1.28 2.23
N PHE A 135 -19.12 -2.43 2.40
CA PHE A 135 -19.91 -2.77 3.58
C PHE A 135 -19.47 -4.07 4.26
N SER A 136 -18.16 -4.30 4.39
CA SER A 136 -17.68 -5.40 5.23
C SER A 136 -17.66 -4.97 6.70
N SER A 137 -18.34 -5.71 7.58
CA SER A 137 -18.19 -5.61 9.05
C SER A 137 -16.84 -6.15 9.56
N PHE A 138 -15.86 -6.23 8.68
CA PHE A 138 -14.55 -6.80 8.90
C PHE A 138 -13.53 -5.70 9.15
N TRP A 139 -12.69 -5.88 10.18
CA TRP A 139 -11.53 -5.02 10.40
C TRP A 139 -10.33 -5.78 10.95
N ILE A 140 -9.17 -5.17 10.77
CA ILE A 140 -7.88 -5.66 11.25
C ILE A 140 -7.62 -5.05 12.62
N SER A 141 -7.31 -5.87 13.63
CA SER A 141 -7.00 -5.32 14.95
C SER A 141 -5.63 -4.64 14.97
N GLN A 142 -5.59 -3.35 15.33
CA GLN A 142 -4.35 -2.61 15.58
C GLN A 142 -3.51 -3.26 16.69
N THR A 143 -4.14 -3.91 17.66
CA THR A 143 -3.44 -4.63 18.73
C THR A 143 -2.65 -5.83 18.17
N SER A 144 -3.26 -6.61 17.29
CA SER A 144 -2.55 -7.72 16.62
C SER A 144 -1.46 -7.21 15.67
N LEU A 145 -1.71 -6.12 14.94
CA LEU A 145 -0.68 -5.48 14.11
C LEU A 145 0.50 -4.98 14.95
N ALA A 146 0.23 -4.34 16.10
CA ALA A 146 1.27 -3.85 17.01
C ALA A 146 2.11 -5.00 17.56
N LYS A 147 1.48 -6.11 17.97
CA LYS A 147 2.19 -7.34 18.38
C LYS A 147 3.11 -7.86 17.28
N ILE A 148 2.64 -7.89 16.03
CA ILE A 148 3.48 -8.31 14.89
C ILE A 148 4.68 -7.36 14.74
N VAL A 149 4.45 -6.05 14.72
CA VAL A 149 5.51 -5.04 14.56
C VAL A 149 6.53 -5.12 15.69
N ASP A 150 6.07 -5.26 16.93
CA ASP A 150 6.92 -5.34 18.12
C ASP A 150 7.77 -6.62 18.16
N ASN A 151 7.32 -7.71 17.50
CA ASN A 151 8.07 -8.97 17.40
C ASN A 151 8.90 -9.10 16.11
N LEU A 152 8.93 -8.08 15.24
CA LEU A 152 9.73 -8.11 14.02
C LEU A 152 11.23 -8.28 14.37
N PRO A 153 11.96 -9.22 13.73
CA PRO A 153 13.39 -9.39 13.92
C PRO A 153 14.18 -8.20 13.36
N GLU A 154 15.40 -7.99 13.86
CA GLU A 154 16.29 -6.88 13.44
C GLU A 154 16.63 -6.90 11.95
N THR A 155 16.57 -8.06 11.32
CA THR A 155 16.78 -8.23 9.89
C THR A 155 15.63 -7.67 9.05
N CYS A 156 14.46 -7.41 9.64
CA CYS A 156 13.32 -6.85 8.93
C CYS A 156 13.52 -5.35 8.71
N THR A 157 13.84 -5.01 7.46
CA THR A 157 14.18 -3.64 7.03
C THR A 157 13.11 -3.03 6.11
N SER A 158 12.12 -3.81 5.68
CA SER A 158 11.02 -3.33 4.84
C SER A 158 9.69 -3.65 5.51
N LEU A 159 8.84 -2.64 5.71
CA LEU A 159 7.53 -2.79 6.34
C LEU A 159 6.46 -2.07 5.53
N GLU A 160 5.42 -2.82 5.15
CA GLU A 160 4.16 -2.29 4.64
C GLU A 160 2.99 -2.71 5.53
N ILE A 161 2.15 -1.73 5.90
CA ILE A 161 0.86 -1.99 6.53
C ILE A 161 -0.21 -1.17 5.80
N ASP A 162 -1.13 -1.85 5.14
CA ASP A 162 -2.24 -1.27 4.40
C ASP A 162 -3.58 -1.87 4.85
N THR A 163 -4.27 -1.19 5.75
CA THR A 163 -5.57 -1.63 6.25
C THR A 163 -6.72 -1.14 5.39
N ARG A 164 -6.47 -0.24 4.44
CA ARG A 164 -7.51 0.47 3.66
C ARG A 164 -8.64 0.99 4.56
N ASP A 165 -8.29 1.68 5.63
CA ASP A 165 -9.19 2.20 6.68
C ASP A 165 -10.04 1.18 7.42
N ASN A 166 -9.82 -0.12 7.21
CA ASN A 166 -10.55 -1.19 7.85
C ASN A 166 -9.73 -1.79 8.99
N ASP A 167 -9.30 -0.94 9.92
CA ASP A 167 -8.79 -1.33 11.23
C ASP A 167 -9.69 -0.77 12.34
N ASP A 168 -9.64 -1.38 13.54
CA ASP A 168 -10.52 -1.03 14.68
C ASP A 168 -10.44 0.44 15.12
N GLY A 169 -9.44 1.17 14.62
CA GLY A 169 -9.13 2.51 15.09
C GLY A 169 -8.76 2.51 16.57
N ALA A 170 -8.27 3.65 17.05
CA ALA A 170 -7.95 3.79 18.45
C ALA A 170 -9.24 3.87 19.31
N LYS A 171 -9.79 2.75 19.80
CA LYS A 171 -10.76 2.79 20.90
C LYS A 171 -10.07 3.37 22.15
N PRO A 172 -10.75 4.10 23.05
CA PRO A 172 -10.12 4.55 24.29
C PRO A 172 -9.44 3.37 25.02
N GLY A 173 -8.15 3.50 25.31
CA GLY A 173 -7.33 2.44 25.91
C GLY A 173 -6.74 1.40 24.94
N SER A 174 -7.00 1.49 23.63
CA SER A 174 -6.39 0.59 22.64
C SER A 174 -4.91 0.90 22.40
N VAL A 175 -4.14 -0.11 21.97
CA VAL A 175 -2.73 0.05 21.59
C VAL A 175 -2.59 1.02 20.43
N HIS A 176 -1.67 1.98 20.57
CA HIS A 176 -1.36 2.95 19.54
C HIS A 176 -0.34 2.37 18.55
N LEU A 177 -0.79 1.81 17.42
CA LEU A 177 0.08 1.13 16.43
C LEU A 177 1.28 1.99 15.99
N CYS A 178 1.11 3.31 15.84
CA CYS A 178 2.22 4.18 15.45
C CYS A 178 3.41 4.16 16.42
N LEU A 179 3.19 3.90 17.72
CA LEU A 179 4.28 3.78 18.70
C LEU A 179 5.11 2.53 18.44
N SER A 180 4.47 1.39 18.14
CA SER A 180 5.17 0.17 17.75
C SER A 180 5.96 0.38 16.46
N ILE A 181 5.39 1.08 15.46
CA ILE A 181 6.09 1.40 14.21
C ILE A 181 7.29 2.34 14.48
N ARG A 182 7.12 3.37 15.30
CA ARG A 182 8.18 4.30 15.71
C ARG A 182 9.38 3.57 16.31
N ARG A 183 9.15 2.54 17.13
CA ARG A 183 10.23 1.74 17.75
C ARG A 183 11.09 0.99 16.73
N VAL A 184 10.50 0.53 15.63
CA VAL A 184 11.23 -0.19 14.58
C VAL A 184 11.81 0.73 13.51
N LEU A 185 11.37 1.99 13.44
CA LEU A 185 11.82 2.99 12.47
C LEU A 185 13.36 3.11 12.36
N PRO A 186 14.17 3.05 13.44
CA PRO A 186 15.62 3.21 13.33
C PRO A 186 16.33 2.20 12.44
N ARG A 187 15.75 1.02 12.25
CA ARG A 187 16.31 -0.07 11.43
C ARG A 187 15.66 -0.22 10.05
N LEU A 188 14.51 0.41 9.81
CA LEU A 188 13.81 0.30 8.54
C LEU A 188 14.57 1.05 7.44
N HIS A 189 14.56 0.48 6.23
CA HIS A 189 14.97 1.08 4.98
C HIS A 189 13.75 1.56 4.19
N TYR A 190 12.67 0.77 4.17
CA TYR A 190 11.47 1.07 3.39
C TYR A 190 10.24 0.94 4.29
N LEU A 191 9.48 2.03 4.42
CA LEU A 191 8.25 2.09 5.19
C LEU A 191 7.11 2.59 4.30
N ARG A 192 6.00 1.84 4.25
CA ARG A 192 4.78 2.29 3.57
C ARG A 192 3.54 1.98 4.39
N LEU A 193 2.71 2.99 4.59
CA LEU A 193 1.58 2.91 5.51
C LEU A 193 0.31 3.48 4.92
N ARG A 194 -0.80 2.78 5.16
CA ARG A 194 -2.16 3.23 4.93
C ARG A 194 -3.02 2.67 6.07
N LEU A 195 -3.37 3.52 7.01
CA LEU A 195 -4.08 3.17 8.24
C LEU A 195 -5.31 4.06 8.38
N ASN A 196 -6.39 3.55 8.99
CA ASN A 196 -7.58 4.34 9.32
C ASN A 196 -7.21 5.55 10.19
N ARG A 197 -6.36 5.31 11.19
CA ARG A 197 -5.82 6.35 12.08
C ARG A 197 -4.30 6.30 12.10
N ILE A 198 -3.70 7.42 11.71
CA ILE A 198 -2.26 7.64 11.76
C ILE A 198 -2.00 9.00 12.37
N CYS A 199 -0.95 9.10 13.19
CA CYS A 199 -0.59 10.34 13.85
C CYS A 199 0.91 10.68 13.66
N PRO A 200 1.31 11.93 13.92
CA PRO A 200 2.70 12.38 13.84
C PRO A 200 3.69 11.62 14.72
N GLU A 201 3.21 10.95 15.77
CA GLU A 201 4.08 10.19 16.67
C GLU A 201 4.74 8.99 15.99
N ILE A 202 4.30 8.63 14.79
CA ILE A 202 5.02 7.63 14.00
C ILE A 202 6.43 8.09 13.63
N CYS A 203 6.62 9.40 13.46
CA CYS A 203 7.88 10.02 13.08
C CYS A 203 8.57 10.74 14.25
N GLY A 204 7.99 10.76 15.45
CA GLY A 204 8.45 11.63 16.55
C GLY A 204 7.60 11.48 17.80
N GLY A 205 7.72 12.40 18.74
CA GLY A 205 6.84 12.45 19.91
C GLY A 205 6.81 13.84 20.51
N PHE A 206 5.79 14.13 21.30
CA PHE A 206 5.62 15.41 21.96
C PHE A 206 6.21 15.35 23.37
N ASP A 207 7.01 16.34 23.75
CA ASP A 207 7.50 16.52 25.12
C ASP A 207 6.40 17.15 25.97
N ALA A 208 5.94 16.43 27.00
CA ALA A 208 4.88 16.91 27.89
C ALA A 208 5.29 18.12 28.74
N ASN A 209 6.60 18.43 28.84
CA ASN A 209 7.09 19.53 29.66
C ASN A 209 7.17 20.86 28.90
N GLU A 210 6.97 20.87 27.58
CA GLU A 210 7.07 22.07 26.77
C GLU A 210 5.70 22.74 26.62
N SER A 211 5.65 24.04 26.90
CA SER A 211 4.40 24.82 26.90
C SER A 211 3.87 25.14 25.50
N ASP A 212 4.74 25.12 24.47
CA ASP A 212 4.35 25.29 23.07
C ASP A 212 4.35 23.93 22.37
N ILE A 213 3.23 23.58 21.73
CA ILE A 213 3.05 22.36 20.95
C ILE A 213 4.04 22.30 19.76
N LYS A 214 4.43 23.46 19.23
CA LYS A 214 5.35 23.52 18.08
C LYS A 214 6.76 23.09 18.46
N ASP A 215 7.22 23.51 19.63
CA ASP A 215 8.57 23.20 20.12
C ASP A 215 8.62 21.77 20.69
N SER A 216 7.50 21.28 21.23
CA SER A 216 7.45 19.99 21.91
C SER A 216 7.66 18.78 21.00
N TYR A 217 7.50 18.92 19.68
CA TYR A 217 7.68 17.80 18.76
C TYR A 217 9.16 17.46 18.51
N LYS A 218 9.56 16.26 18.92
CA LYS A 218 10.91 15.72 18.76
C LYS A 218 10.90 14.56 17.76
N PRO A 219 11.49 14.72 16.56
CA PRO A 219 11.56 13.65 15.57
C PRO A 219 12.31 12.42 16.10
N SER A 220 11.89 11.25 15.64
CA SER A 220 12.53 9.97 15.93
C SER A 220 13.73 9.76 15.06
N LYS A 221 14.77 9.11 15.59
CA LYS A 221 15.93 8.72 14.78
C LYS A 221 15.52 7.64 13.79
N ALA A 222 15.77 7.87 12.52
CA ALA A 222 15.53 6.93 11.42
C ALA A 222 16.79 6.84 10.53
N PRO A 223 17.97 6.50 11.09
CA PRO A 223 19.25 6.63 10.40
C PRO A 223 19.36 5.79 9.13
N LYS A 224 18.62 4.69 9.01
CA LYS A 224 18.68 3.79 7.86
C LYS A 224 17.52 3.97 6.87
N LEU A 225 16.55 4.83 7.19
CA LEU A 225 15.35 4.99 6.38
C LEU A 225 15.69 5.64 5.04
N LYS A 226 15.33 4.95 3.96
CA LYS A 226 15.53 5.40 2.57
C LYS A 226 14.23 5.83 1.92
N GLU A 227 13.13 5.16 2.25
CA GLU A 227 11.80 5.46 1.72
C GLU A 227 10.77 5.48 2.83
N CYS A 228 9.97 6.55 2.89
CA CYS A 228 8.82 6.68 3.77
C CYS A 228 7.59 7.14 2.96
N ILE A 229 6.54 6.33 2.95
CA ILE A 229 5.31 6.64 2.20
C ILE A 229 4.11 6.52 3.13
N ILE A 230 3.37 7.62 3.25
CA ILE A 230 2.12 7.67 4.00
C ILE A 230 0.98 7.92 3.03
N ASN A 231 0.07 6.97 2.92
CA ASN A 231 -1.09 7.05 2.06
C ASN A 231 -2.34 7.35 2.87
N LEU A 232 -2.95 8.50 2.57
CA LEU A 232 -4.11 9.12 3.21
C LEU A 232 -5.28 9.26 2.22
N THR A 233 -5.26 8.56 1.08
CA THR A 233 -6.26 8.69 -0.01
C THR A 233 -7.66 8.23 0.38
N LEU A 234 -7.74 7.47 1.47
CA LEU A 234 -8.94 6.80 1.89
C LEU A 234 -9.45 7.62 3.08
N ARG A 235 -10.25 8.64 2.74
CA ARG A 235 -11.03 9.39 3.69
C ARG A 235 -12.46 8.99 3.43
N THR A 236 -13.06 8.27 4.38
CA THR A 236 -14.52 8.24 4.42
C THR A 236 -15.00 9.71 4.48
N PRO A 237 -16.05 10.09 3.75
CA PRO A 237 -16.58 11.46 3.74
C PRO A 237 -17.18 11.89 5.10
N TYR A 238 -17.02 11.08 6.15
CA TYR A 238 -17.46 11.43 7.48
C TYR A 238 -16.39 12.27 8.19
N PRO A 239 -16.74 13.46 8.71
CA PRO A 239 -15.82 14.36 9.42
C PRO A 239 -15.34 13.82 10.78
N LEU A 240 -15.45 12.51 11.04
CA LEU A 240 -15.38 11.94 12.39
C LEU A 240 -14.08 11.21 12.75
N CYS A 241 -13.14 10.89 11.86
CA CYS A 241 -12.06 9.98 12.27
C CYS A 241 -10.66 10.12 11.66
N SER A 242 -10.30 11.24 11.05
CA SER A 242 -8.87 11.53 10.78
C SER A 242 -8.21 12.23 11.97
N GLY A 243 -8.38 11.70 13.17
CA GLY A 243 -7.81 12.28 14.38
C GLY A 243 -6.38 11.82 14.59
N ILE A 244 -5.52 12.72 15.08
CA ILE A 244 -4.40 12.31 15.94
C ILE A 244 -5.00 11.35 16.96
N CYS A 245 -4.40 10.17 17.14
CA CYS A 245 -4.95 9.17 18.05
C CYS A 245 -5.25 9.81 19.41
N GLY A 246 -6.51 9.69 19.87
CA GLY A 246 -6.93 10.23 21.16
C GLY A 246 -7.31 11.71 21.20
N VAL A 247 -7.25 12.47 20.09
CA VAL A 247 -7.66 13.88 20.05
C VAL A 247 -8.95 14.06 19.25
N SER A 248 -9.95 14.66 19.89
CA SER A 248 -11.18 15.16 19.26
C SER A 248 -11.18 16.70 19.35
N PRO A 249 -11.48 17.46 18.28
CA PRO A 249 -11.84 17.01 16.93
C PRO A 249 -10.62 16.58 16.08
N PRO A 250 -10.85 15.83 14.98
CA PRO A 250 -9.79 15.46 14.06
C PRO A 250 -9.19 16.70 13.36
N GLN A 251 -7.92 17.01 13.64
CA GLN A 251 -7.15 18.01 12.90
C GLN A 251 -6.88 17.55 11.46
N PRO A 252 -6.64 18.47 10.50
CA PRO A 252 -6.31 18.10 9.11
C PRO A 252 -5.03 17.25 9.05
N SER A 253 -5.22 15.94 8.93
CA SER A 253 -4.14 14.94 9.08
C SER A 253 -2.98 15.13 8.11
N VAL A 254 -3.25 15.64 6.91
CA VAL A 254 -2.25 15.85 5.86
C VAL A 254 -1.24 16.91 6.27
N ALA A 255 -1.68 18.12 6.66
CA ALA A 255 -0.76 19.21 6.99
C ALA A 255 0.11 18.85 8.21
N VAL A 256 -0.49 18.26 9.24
CA VAL A 256 0.24 17.83 10.44
C VAL A 256 1.26 16.73 10.10
N MET A 257 0.88 15.75 9.27
CA MET A 257 1.79 14.67 8.84
C MET A 257 2.93 15.21 7.95
N VAL A 258 2.62 16.12 7.02
CA VAL A 258 3.62 16.78 6.17
C VAL A 258 4.62 17.54 7.05
N THR A 259 4.15 18.35 8.00
CA THR A 259 5.03 19.08 8.93
C THR A 259 5.89 18.13 9.77
N ALA A 260 5.33 17.03 10.26
CA ALA A 260 6.07 16.02 11.02
C ALA A 260 7.19 15.36 10.20
N LEU A 261 6.90 15.00 8.94
CA LEU A 261 7.89 14.44 8.02
C LEU A 261 8.92 15.49 7.60
N GLN A 262 8.54 16.75 7.41
CA GLN A 262 9.47 17.85 7.16
C GLN A 262 10.41 18.05 8.35
N SER A 263 9.91 17.96 9.58
CA SER A 263 10.73 18.01 10.80
C SER A 263 11.73 16.85 10.86
N LEU A 264 11.30 15.63 10.52
CA LEU A 264 12.19 14.46 10.42
C LEU A 264 13.36 14.69 9.44
N VAL A 265 13.10 15.36 8.32
CA VAL A 265 14.09 15.72 7.30
C VAL A 265 15.00 16.85 7.78
N SER A 266 14.43 17.96 8.25
CA SER A 266 15.16 19.18 8.57
C SER A 266 16.07 19.04 9.79
N THR A 267 15.73 18.17 10.76
CA THR A 267 16.60 17.89 11.91
C THR A 267 17.71 16.88 11.61
N GLY A 268 17.80 16.36 10.39
CA GLY A 268 18.76 15.31 10.02
C GLY A 268 18.50 13.97 10.71
N SER A 269 17.27 13.73 11.19
CA SER A 269 16.91 12.49 11.89
C SER A 269 16.81 11.29 10.94
N ALA A 270 16.61 11.54 9.64
CA ALA A 270 16.62 10.54 8.57
C ALA A 270 17.64 10.92 7.46
N PRO A 271 18.96 10.83 7.71
CA PRO A 271 20.00 11.33 6.80
C PRO A 271 20.10 10.56 5.47
N ASN A 272 19.60 9.32 5.41
CA ASN A 272 19.64 8.47 4.22
C ASN A 272 18.33 8.46 3.42
N LEU A 273 17.40 9.38 3.75
CA LEU A 273 16.07 9.41 3.15
C LEU A 273 16.16 9.89 1.70
N GLU A 274 15.96 8.96 0.77
CA GLU A 274 15.99 9.18 -0.68
C GLU A 274 14.58 9.56 -1.20
N GLN A 275 13.52 9.14 -0.49
CA GLN A 275 12.14 9.42 -0.84
C GLN A 275 11.25 9.54 0.40
N SER A 276 10.49 10.63 0.50
CA SER A 276 9.48 10.82 1.55
C SER A 276 8.23 11.44 0.95
N ARG A 277 7.11 10.72 1.02
CA ARG A 277 5.88 11.11 0.32
C ARG A 277 4.64 10.93 1.16
N VAL A 278 3.70 11.85 0.98
CA VAL A 278 2.32 11.72 1.42
C VAL A 278 1.43 11.67 0.19
N LEU A 279 0.65 10.61 0.05
CA LEU A 279 -0.38 10.53 -0.98
C LEU A 279 -1.73 10.85 -0.35
N ASP A 280 -2.48 11.80 -0.89
CA ASP A 280 -3.87 12.02 -0.52
C ASP A 280 -4.78 12.02 -1.75
N LEU A 281 -6.09 12.10 -1.51
CA LEU A 281 -7.10 12.18 -2.55
C LEU A 281 -7.91 13.45 -2.35
N GLN A 282 -7.92 14.29 -3.38
CA GLN A 282 -8.80 15.43 -3.49
C GLN A 282 -10.03 15.04 -4.30
N GLY A 283 -11.21 15.25 -3.71
CA GLY A 283 -12.50 15.12 -4.41
C GLY A 283 -12.74 16.29 -5.37
N GLN A 284 -13.79 16.18 -6.17
CA GLN A 284 -14.24 17.26 -7.04
C GLN A 284 -14.74 18.45 -6.21
N GLU A 285 -14.33 19.66 -6.59
CA GLU A 285 -14.77 20.91 -5.96
C GLU A 285 -16.21 21.26 -6.37
N GLY A 286 -17.17 20.95 -5.51
CA GLY A 286 -18.58 21.32 -5.72
C GLY A 286 -19.17 20.71 -6.99
N ALA A 287 -19.97 21.50 -7.71
CA ALA A 287 -20.59 21.11 -8.98
C ALA A 287 -19.80 21.61 -10.21
N ASP A 288 -18.57 22.10 -10.03
CA ASP A 288 -17.75 22.61 -11.14
C ASP A 288 -17.41 21.45 -12.10
N PRO A 289 -17.95 21.43 -13.34
CA PRO A 289 -17.72 20.35 -14.29
C PRO A 289 -16.27 20.33 -14.81
N ALA A 290 -15.54 21.43 -14.67
CA ALA A 290 -14.13 21.52 -15.05
C ALA A 290 -13.19 20.97 -13.97
N SER A 291 -13.69 20.75 -12.74
CA SER A 291 -12.90 20.24 -11.62
C SER A 291 -12.79 18.73 -11.65
N TYR A 292 -11.58 18.19 -11.46
CA TYR A 292 -11.32 16.76 -11.48
C TYR A 292 -10.85 16.25 -10.12
N PRO A 293 -11.38 15.09 -9.66
CA PRO A 293 -10.78 14.41 -8.52
C PRO A 293 -9.35 14.01 -8.90
N SER A 294 -8.45 14.12 -7.93
CA SER A 294 -7.02 13.94 -8.18
C SER A 294 -6.34 13.32 -6.98
N PHE A 295 -5.37 12.45 -7.24
CA PHE A 295 -4.40 12.12 -6.22
C PHE A 295 -3.41 13.28 -6.07
N ILE A 296 -3.10 13.70 -4.85
CA ILE A 296 -2.02 14.65 -4.59
C ILE A 296 -0.86 13.88 -3.99
N ARG A 297 0.22 13.76 -4.76
CA ARG A 297 1.48 13.19 -4.30
C ARG A 297 2.37 14.30 -3.79
N ARG A 298 2.44 14.46 -2.48
CA ARG A 298 3.26 15.45 -1.77
C ARG A 298 4.65 14.86 -1.54
N ASP A 299 5.66 15.43 -2.15
CA ASP A 299 7.06 15.05 -1.96
C ASP A 299 7.70 15.98 -0.94
N ILE A 300 8.07 15.39 0.20
CA ILE A 300 8.55 16.13 1.38
C ILE A 300 9.97 16.65 1.13
N LEU A 301 10.77 15.93 0.35
CA LEU A 301 12.17 16.30 0.10
C LEU A 301 12.27 17.47 -0.87
N SER A 302 11.45 17.49 -1.93
CA SER A 302 11.39 18.62 -2.86
C SER A 302 10.52 19.77 -2.37
N ASN A 303 9.74 19.57 -1.31
CA ASN A 303 8.73 20.52 -0.82
C ASN A 303 7.69 20.89 -1.90
N THR A 304 7.37 19.94 -2.77
CA THR A 304 6.40 20.13 -3.86
C THR A 304 5.32 19.05 -3.85
N SER A 305 4.18 19.36 -4.44
CA SER A 305 3.08 18.42 -4.68
C SER A 305 2.91 18.21 -6.17
N ARG A 306 2.73 16.96 -6.59
CA ARG A 306 2.25 16.63 -7.94
C ARG A 306 0.80 16.21 -7.88
N ILE A 307 -0.03 16.85 -8.69
CA ILE A 307 -1.45 16.54 -8.79
C ILE A 307 -1.67 15.65 -10.00
N VAL A 308 -2.28 14.50 -9.75
CA VAL A 308 -2.46 13.42 -10.72
C VAL A 308 -3.97 13.18 -10.91
N PRO A 309 -4.57 13.73 -11.99
CA PRO A 309 -6.01 13.65 -12.20
C PRO A 309 -6.49 12.22 -12.42
N ILE A 310 -7.69 11.92 -11.91
CA ILE A 310 -8.34 10.62 -12.06
C ILE A 310 -9.81 10.77 -12.47
N ARG A 311 -10.36 9.75 -13.12
CA ARG A 311 -11.80 9.70 -13.44
C ARG A 311 -12.27 8.27 -13.66
N ASP A 312 -13.45 7.92 -13.16
CA ASP A 312 -14.12 6.69 -13.62
C ASP A 312 -14.77 6.97 -14.98
N ILE A 313 -14.32 6.28 -16.03
CA ILE A 313 -14.75 6.49 -17.41
C ILE A 313 -15.69 5.39 -17.94
N GLY A 314 -15.95 4.35 -17.16
CA GLY A 314 -16.71 3.17 -17.62
C GLY A 314 -17.90 2.79 -16.76
N GLY A 315 -18.15 3.51 -15.66
CA GLY A 315 -19.29 3.27 -14.78
C GLY A 315 -19.30 1.83 -14.25
N PHE A 316 -20.19 1.00 -14.79
CA PHE A 316 -20.33 -0.42 -14.42
C PHE A 316 -19.27 -1.34 -15.03
N ILE A 317 -18.61 -0.93 -16.12
CA ILE A 317 -17.55 -1.72 -16.74
C ILE A 317 -16.31 -1.60 -15.86
N LYS A 318 -15.65 -2.72 -15.55
CA LYS A 318 -14.40 -2.73 -14.76
C LYS A 318 -13.35 -3.57 -15.48
N PRO A 319 -12.06 -3.20 -15.44
CA PRO A 319 -11.50 -1.93 -14.93
C PRO A 319 -11.88 -0.71 -15.78
N SER A 320 -12.04 0.47 -15.16
CA SER A 320 -12.48 1.71 -15.84
C SER A 320 -11.99 3.01 -15.22
N TRP A 321 -11.05 2.95 -14.26
CA TRP A 321 -10.49 4.14 -13.67
C TRP A 321 -9.33 4.64 -14.51
N LEU A 322 -9.48 5.83 -15.07
CA LEU A 322 -8.45 6.58 -15.77
C LEU A 322 -7.60 7.33 -14.73
N ILE A 323 -6.28 7.25 -14.90
CA ILE A 323 -5.29 8.12 -14.28
C ILE A 323 -4.43 8.76 -15.36
N ARG A 324 -4.16 10.05 -15.21
CA ARG A 324 -3.28 10.79 -16.11
C ARG A 324 -1.95 11.07 -15.45
N VAL A 325 -0.92 10.35 -15.84
CA VAL A 325 0.47 10.56 -15.39
C VAL A 325 1.29 11.25 -16.49
N PRO A 326 2.51 11.75 -16.21
CA PRO A 326 3.38 12.26 -17.27
C PRO A 326 3.59 11.23 -18.38
N ASP A 327 3.84 11.68 -19.61
CA ASP A 327 4.02 10.76 -20.74
C ASP A 327 5.25 9.86 -20.55
N SER A 328 6.28 10.34 -19.85
CA SER A 328 7.43 9.54 -19.40
C SER A 328 7.06 8.39 -18.45
N GLU A 329 5.90 8.47 -17.80
CA GLU A 329 5.35 7.47 -16.88
C GLU A 329 4.20 6.66 -17.51
N GLY A 330 3.86 6.92 -18.79
CA GLY A 330 2.85 6.17 -19.56
C GLY A 330 1.62 6.99 -19.99
N GLY A 331 1.55 8.28 -19.67
CA GLY A 331 0.45 9.15 -20.10
C GLY A 331 -0.90 8.77 -19.50
N ASP A 332 -1.88 8.45 -20.35
CA ASP A 332 -3.22 8.02 -19.93
C ASP A 332 -3.26 6.50 -19.70
N LEU A 333 -3.45 6.12 -18.44
CA LEU A 333 -3.54 4.71 -18.01
C LEU A 333 -4.93 4.39 -17.48
N VAL A 334 -5.44 3.20 -17.77
CA VAL A 334 -6.75 2.72 -17.31
C VAL A 334 -6.60 1.42 -16.54
N SER A 335 -7.21 1.34 -15.36
CA SER A 335 -7.17 0.14 -14.51
C SER A 335 -8.28 0.12 -13.44
N HIS A 336 -8.14 -0.76 -12.45
CA HIS A 336 -8.88 -0.72 -11.20
C HIS A 336 -8.39 0.44 -10.33
N LEU A 337 -9.26 0.98 -9.46
CA LEU A 337 -8.91 2.08 -8.56
C LEU A 337 -7.63 1.79 -7.74
N TRP A 338 -7.51 0.58 -7.18
CA TRP A 338 -6.34 0.20 -6.39
C TRP A 338 -5.03 0.19 -7.18
N ALA A 339 -5.11 -0.13 -8.48
CA ALA A 339 -3.93 -0.21 -9.34
C ALA A 339 -3.51 1.19 -9.79
N ILE A 340 -4.46 2.07 -10.14
CA ILE A 340 -4.13 3.46 -10.43
C ILE A 340 -3.63 4.21 -9.19
N GLU A 341 -4.11 3.88 -8.00
CA GLU A 341 -3.58 4.41 -6.74
C GLU A 341 -2.11 3.99 -6.54
N THR A 342 -1.78 2.73 -6.85
CA THR A 342 -0.39 2.25 -6.84
C THR A 342 0.48 3.00 -7.85
N VAL A 343 -0.06 3.37 -9.02
CA VAL A 343 0.62 4.24 -9.98
C VAL A 343 0.82 5.64 -9.40
N ALA A 344 -0.22 6.24 -8.82
CA ALA A 344 -0.17 7.58 -8.22
C ALA A 344 0.89 7.66 -7.12
N GLU A 345 0.97 6.63 -6.26
CA GLU A 345 1.99 6.50 -5.20
C GLU A 345 3.43 6.44 -5.74
N GLY A 346 3.61 6.12 -7.03
CA GLY A 346 4.90 5.98 -7.69
C GLY A 346 5.43 4.55 -7.74
N ARG A 347 4.54 3.54 -7.60
CA ARG A 347 4.87 2.10 -7.66
C ARG A 347 5.97 1.69 -6.68
N ALA A 348 6.00 2.33 -5.51
CA ALA A 348 7.01 2.10 -4.50
C ALA A 348 6.92 0.70 -3.89
N TRP A 349 5.72 0.15 -3.79
CA TRP A 349 5.45 -1.22 -3.37
C TRP A 349 4.70 -1.96 -4.47
N GLN A 350 5.20 -3.15 -4.80
CA GLN A 350 4.74 -3.91 -5.95
C GLN A 350 4.48 -5.35 -5.55
N GLU A 351 3.55 -5.99 -6.24
CA GLU A 351 3.23 -7.40 -6.10
C GLU A 351 3.81 -8.17 -7.27
N THR A 352 4.31 -9.38 -7.04
CA THR A 352 4.73 -10.30 -8.10
C THR A 352 3.54 -11.11 -8.60
N GLU A 353 3.68 -11.83 -9.73
CA GLU A 353 2.65 -12.77 -10.19
C GLU A 353 2.34 -13.89 -9.17
N ARG A 354 3.25 -14.13 -8.21
CA ARG A 354 3.08 -15.13 -7.14
C ARG A 354 2.40 -14.56 -5.89
N GLY A 355 2.03 -13.29 -5.90
CA GLY A 355 1.41 -12.60 -4.77
C GLY A 355 2.39 -12.04 -3.73
N THR A 356 3.70 -12.29 -3.87
CA THR A 356 4.71 -11.69 -2.98
C THR A 356 4.75 -10.18 -3.20
N ARG A 357 4.63 -9.41 -2.12
CA ARG A 357 4.60 -7.95 -2.14
C ARG A 357 5.80 -7.36 -1.42
N LEU A 358 6.57 -6.53 -2.13
CA LEU A 358 7.87 -6.00 -1.68
C LEU A 358 8.04 -4.53 -2.11
N ALA A 359 8.90 -3.81 -1.42
CA ALA A 359 9.40 -2.52 -1.88
C ALA A 359 10.12 -2.67 -3.24
N ALA A 360 9.91 -1.74 -4.16
CA ALA A 360 10.39 -1.81 -5.54
C ALA A 360 11.92 -1.96 -5.64
N PRO A 361 12.76 -1.29 -4.81
CA PRO A 361 14.20 -1.53 -4.82
C PRO A 361 14.57 -2.97 -4.43
N VAL A 362 13.85 -3.57 -3.48
CA VAL A 362 14.05 -4.97 -3.06
C VAL A 362 13.61 -5.92 -4.17
N MET A 363 12.47 -5.65 -4.81
CA MET A 363 11.96 -6.42 -5.93
C MET A 363 12.94 -6.44 -7.11
N ARG A 364 13.45 -5.26 -7.52
CA ARG A 364 14.47 -5.15 -8.57
C ARG A 364 15.75 -5.89 -8.23
N LYS A 365 16.25 -5.75 -6.99
CA LYS A 365 17.45 -6.45 -6.51
C LYS A 365 17.30 -7.98 -6.58
N ARG A 366 16.08 -8.49 -6.39
CA ARG A 366 15.76 -9.93 -6.48
C ARG A 366 15.41 -10.41 -7.89
N GLY A 367 15.40 -9.52 -8.88
CA GLY A 367 15.06 -9.88 -10.27
C GLY A 367 13.59 -10.28 -10.45
N PHE A 368 12.71 -9.87 -9.55
CA PHE A 368 11.29 -10.16 -9.66
C PHE A 368 10.60 -9.19 -10.63
N THR A 369 9.64 -9.72 -11.39
CA THR A 369 8.76 -8.93 -12.25
C THR A 369 7.56 -8.44 -11.45
N ALA A 370 7.35 -7.13 -11.46
CA ALA A 370 6.17 -6.52 -10.87
C ALA A 370 4.93 -6.79 -11.73
N TYR A 371 3.86 -7.22 -11.09
CA TYR A 371 2.52 -7.33 -11.66
C TYR A 371 1.69 -6.11 -11.26
N LEU A 372 1.16 -5.41 -12.26
CA LEU A 372 0.21 -4.31 -12.08
C LEU A 372 -0.72 -4.26 -13.30
N PRO A 373 -2.03 -4.49 -13.17
CA PRO A 373 -2.95 -4.66 -14.30
C PRO A 373 -3.36 -3.32 -14.92
N VAL A 374 -2.41 -2.53 -15.40
CA VAL A 374 -2.64 -1.22 -16.04
C VAL A 374 -2.55 -1.34 -17.55
N GLU A 375 -3.48 -0.71 -18.27
CA GLU A 375 -3.49 -0.64 -19.74
C GLU A 375 -3.33 0.81 -20.20
N THR A 376 -2.74 1.04 -21.36
CA THR A 376 -2.73 2.38 -21.98
C THR A 376 -4.12 2.71 -22.55
N ARG A 377 -4.38 4.01 -22.76
CA ARG A 377 -5.59 4.51 -23.46
C ARG A 377 -5.86 3.73 -24.76
N GLU A 378 -4.87 3.55 -25.63
CA GLU A 378 -5.05 2.92 -26.95
C GLU A 378 -5.51 1.47 -26.82
N ARG A 379 -4.88 0.71 -25.91
CA ARG A 379 -5.23 -0.69 -25.65
C ARG A 379 -6.63 -0.81 -25.05
N PHE A 380 -6.97 0.07 -24.10
CA PHE A 380 -8.28 0.08 -23.47
C PHE A 380 -9.41 0.41 -24.46
N VAL A 381 -9.25 1.47 -25.26
CA VAL A 381 -10.23 1.89 -26.28
C VAL A 381 -10.40 0.79 -27.33
N LYS A 382 -9.31 0.19 -27.83
CA LYS A 382 -9.38 -0.90 -28.81
C LYS A 382 -10.13 -2.13 -28.28
N ARG A 383 -9.98 -2.44 -26.99
CA ARG A 383 -10.62 -3.60 -26.34
C ARG A 383 -12.10 -3.38 -26.05
N THR A 384 -12.48 -2.17 -25.66
CA THR A 384 -13.81 -1.90 -25.08
C THR A 384 -14.71 -1.02 -25.94
N ASN A 385 -14.15 -0.30 -26.92
CA ASN A 385 -14.80 0.80 -27.65
C ASN A 385 -15.32 1.93 -26.76
N LEU A 386 -14.91 1.98 -25.48
CA LEU A 386 -15.31 3.06 -24.57
C LEU A 386 -14.40 4.28 -24.75
N THR A 387 -15.01 5.45 -24.73
CA THR A 387 -14.34 6.75 -24.66
C THR A 387 -14.95 7.59 -23.54
N CYS A 388 -14.32 8.71 -23.18
CA CYS A 388 -14.86 9.66 -22.21
C CYS A 388 -14.89 11.08 -22.79
N MET A 389 -15.66 11.96 -22.15
CA MET A 389 -15.81 13.36 -22.57
C MET A 389 -14.47 14.09 -22.65
N LEU A 390 -13.56 13.87 -21.68
CA LEU A 390 -12.22 14.46 -21.69
C LEU A 390 -11.48 14.15 -23.00
N TRP A 391 -11.41 12.88 -23.37
CA TRP A 391 -10.72 12.44 -24.59
C TRP A 391 -11.36 12.96 -25.88
N SER A 392 -12.69 13.03 -25.91
CA SER A 392 -13.43 13.62 -27.02
C SER A 392 -13.13 15.11 -27.14
N ASN A 393 -13.21 15.84 -26.03
CA ASN A 393 -12.95 17.28 -25.98
C ASN A 393 -11.51 17.61 -26.38
N GLU A 394 -10.52 16.85 -25.91
CA GLU A 394 -9.11 17.00 -26.31
C GLU A 394 -8.91 16.78 -27.81
N LYS A 395 -9.63 15.82 -28.39
CA LYS A 395 -9.58 15.56 -29.83
C LYS A 395 -10.15 16.74 -30.63
N VAL A 396 -11.25 17.36 -30.18
CA VAL A 396 -11.84 18.52 -30.86
C VAL A 396 -10.97 19.77 -30.65
N ALA A 397 -10.47 19.99 -29.44
CA ALA A 397 -9.59 21.12 -29.12
C ALA A 397 -8.19 21.00 -29.75
N GLY A 398 -7.78 19.79 -30.16
CA GLY A 398 -6.43 19.54 -30.71
C GLY A 398 -5.30 19.67 -29.68
N MET A 399 -5.63 19.66 -28.39
CA MET A 399 -4.66 19.81 -27.28
C MET A 399 -5.12 19.05 -26.04
N ARG A 400 -4.21 18.81 -25.10
CA ARG A 400 -4.57 18.28 -23.78
C ARG A 400 -5.23 19.38 -22.96
N LEU A 401 -6.43 19.09 -22.46
CA LEU A 401 -7.20 20.01 -21.64
C LEU A 401 -6.88 19.81 -20.16
N LEU A 402 -6.34 18.66 -19.78
CA LEU A 402 -6.00 18.38 -18.39
C LEU A 402 -4.58 17.84 -18.30
N GLU A 403 -3.74 18.49 -17.51
CA GLU A 403 -2.33 18.11 -17.33
C GLU A 403 -2.01 17.95 -15.85
N ASN A 404 -0.89 17.30 -15.57
CA ASN A 404 -0.34 17.27 -14.22
C ASN A 404 0.15 18.67 -13.85
N GLU A 405 -0.08 19.07 -12.61
CA GLU A 405 0.44 20.32 -12.07
C GLU A 405 1.40 20.04 -10.92
N GLU A 406 2.45 20.87 -10.84
CA GLU A 406 3.35 20.92 -9.69
C GLU A 406 3.07 22.18 -8.87
N ARG A 407 2.99 22.01 -7.56
CA ARG A 407 2.49 23.03 -6.61
C ARG A 407 3.24 22.96 -5.28
N GLY A 408 2.96 23.87 -4.35
CA GLY A 408 3.52 23.79 -3.00
C GLY A 408 3.10 22.52 -2.25
N VAL A 409 3.93 22.01 -1.33
CA VAL A 409 3.66 20.74 -0.62
C VAL A 409 2.34 20.74 0.17
N LEU A 410 1.85 21.91 0.61
CA LEU A 410 0.59 22.06 1.37
C LEU A 410 -0.55 22.61 0.52
N GLU A 411 -0.34 22.84 -0.77
CA GLU A 411 -1.39 23.39 -1.64
C GLU A 411 -2.46 22.33 -1.91
N THR A 412 -3.73 22.73 -1.86
CA THR A 412 -4.90 21.83 -1.95
C THR A 412 -5.97 22.36 -2.91
N ARG A 413 -5.67 23.27 -3.84
CA ARG A 413 -6.67 23.65 -4.87
C ARG A 413 -6.91 22.47 -5.82
N SER A 414 -8.12 22.33 -6.36
CA SER A 414 -8.39 21.31 -7.37
C SER A 414 -7.64 21.60 -8.67
N VAL A 415 -7.40 20.55 -9.46
CA VAL A 415 -6.98 20.71 -10.86
C VAL A 415 -8.22 21.01 -11.70
N ARG A 416 -8.06 21.89 -12.69
CA ARG A 416 -9.15 22.27 -13.60
C ARG A 416 -8.73 22.02 -15.03
N GLU A 417 -9.71 21.71 -15.87
CA GLU A 417 -9.50 21.70 -17.32
C GLU A 417 -9.08 23.10 -17.80
N LYS A 418 -8.05 23.14 -18.64
CA LYS A 418 -7.63 24.31 -19.42
C LYS A 418 -8.63 24.50 -20.54
N ILE A 419 -9.45 25.54 -20.43
CA ILE A 419 -10.40 25.93 -21.47
C ILE A 419 -9.65 26.84 -22.47
N PRO A 420 -9.55 26.47 -23.76
CA PRO A 420 -8.91 27.34 -24.74
C PRO A 420 -9.68 28.67 -24.87
N ASN A 421 -8.97 29.73 -25.28
CA ASN A 421 -9.59 31.05 -25.45
C ASN A 421 -10.79 30.97 -26.41
N GLY A 422 -11.90 31.55 -25.97
CA GLY A 422 -13.15 31.50 -26.72
C GLY A 422 -13.79 30.12 -26.73
N TRP A 423 -13.62 29.27 -25.72
CA TRP A 423 -14.44 28.07 -25.54
C TRP A 423 -15.26 28.20 -24.25
N MET A 424 -16.43 27.57 -24.18
CA MET A 424 -17.26 27.53 -22.97
C MET A 424 -17.70 26.10 -22.67
N HIS A 425 -17.79 25.77 -21.38
CA HIS A 425 -18.44 24.53 -20.95
C HIS A 425 -19.94 24.62 -21.21
N LEU A 426 -20.50 23.63 -21.88
CA LEU A 426 -21.93 23.37 -21.83
C LEU A 426 -22.22 22.44 -20.66
N GLU A 427 -23.24 22.77 -19.87
CA GLU A 427 -23.57 22.08 -18.62
C GLU A 427 -23.80 20.56 -18.79
N ASN A 428 -24.04 20.06 -20.01
CA ASN A 428 -24.29 18.63 -20.25
C ASN A 428 -23.64 17.99 -21.50
N ASP A 429 -23.07 18.76 -22.44
CA ASP A 429 -22.71 18.26 -23.79
C ASP A 429 -21.23 18.42 -24.19
N GLY A 430 -20.34 18.75 -23.23
CA GLY A 430 -18.92 19.00 -23.50
C GLY A 430 -18.65 20.47 -23.82
N TYR A 431 -17.71 20.75 -24.73
CA TYR A 431 -17.42 22.13 -25.13
C TYR A 431 -17.95 22.45 -26.52
N VAL A 432 -18.39 23.69 -26.71
CA VAL A 432 -18.77 24.24 -28.01
C VAL A 432 -17.96 25.50 -28.27
N LEU A 433 -17.45 25.62 -29.51
CA LEU A 433 -16.94 26.87 -30.03
C LEU A 433 -18.10 27.88 -30.07
N PRO A 434 -18.02 29.05 -29.42
CA PRO A 434 -18.96 30.13 -29.64
C PRO A 434 -18.96 30.39 -31.13
N ILE A 435 -20.15 30.28 -31.71
CA ILE A 435 -20.40 30.70 -33.07
C ILE A 435 -20.16 32.21 -33.07
N GLU A 436 -19.15 32.66 -33.81
CA GLU A 436 -18.95 34.10 -34.09
C GLU A 436 -20.16 34.72 -34.78
#